data_AF-A0A7K4DEP6-F1
#
_entry.id   AF-A0A7K4DEP6-F1
#
_cell.length_a   1.000
_cell.length_b   1.000
_cell.length_c   1.000
_cell.angle_alpha   90.00
_cell.angle_beta   90.00
_cell.angle_gamma   90.00
#
_symmetry.space_group_name_H-M   'P 1'
#
loop_
_entity.id
_entity.type
_entity.pdbx_description
1 polymer ?
#
loop_
_entity_poly.entity_id
_entity_poly.type
_entity_poly.pdbx_seq_one_letter_code
_entity_poly.pdbx_strand_id
1 'polypeptide(L)'
;LWPLQFHRVAAAISFFGFLIAFLAMLHFRDRTDPPSKKYWDWAGSFGILWGLAGLVIQPLLGIWYMYSIFAHQNQAFANIMTGPRAWEMLMMIGFLSLLVVTASVYFIERREHLLVKLGRHDIRNVFRALAIVAGVAGFILVQPAWLGGIMQFDPGTWANPLGLMYYKHIAILVLIVIGTLIIGIDLLVLRGRRDEEWGNLSRASWAAALIAGVLGSWIVIVMGYVRESARSPWLFYKIVPVPGGQTYPTPVPPHQIFVVWMFALGLAFAVFWFTSRVTSYHPEQEEKV
;
A
#
# COMPACT_ATOMS: atom_id res chain seq x y z
N LEU A 1 9.86 -13.53 -17.03
CA LEU A 1 10.80 -12.75 -16.16
C LEU A 1 10.48 -11.26 -16.18
N TRP A 2 10.27 -10.63 -17.35
CA TRP A 2 9.95 -9.20 -17.47
C TRP A 2 8.76 -8.72 -16.59
N PRO A 3 7.60 -9.40 -16.54
CA PRO A 3 6.48 -8.96 -15.70
C PRO A 3 6.85 -8.88 -14.21
N LEU A 4 7.64 -9.84 -13.73
CA LEU A 4 8.12 -9.88 -12.35
C LEU A 4 9.07 -8.71 -12.05
N GLN A 5 9.97 -8.37 -12.97
CA GLN A 5 10.91 -7.27 -12.73
C GLN A 5 10.20 -5.93 -12.70
N PHE A 6 9.30 -5.67 -13.65
CA PHE A 6 8.50 -4.44 -13.62
C PHE A 6 7.60 -4.36 -12.39
N HIS A 7 6.98 -5.47 -11.99
CA HIS A 7 6.18 -5.51 -10.76
C HIS A 7 7.02 -5.16 -9.53
N ARG A 8 8.27 -5.65 -9.44
CA ARG A 8 9.21 -5.30 -8.36
C ARG A 8 9.61 -3.83 -8.37
N VAL A 9 9.83 -3.24 -9.55
CA VAL A 9 10.15 -1.81 -9.66
C VAL A 9 8.98 -0.96 -9.19
N ALA A 10 7.76 -1.25 -9.64
CA ALA A 10 6.56 -0.57 -9.18
C ALA A 10 6.36 -0.73 -7.66
N ALA A 11 6.61 -1.94 -7.13
CA ALA A 11 6.57 -2.22 -5.71
C ALA A 11 7.62 -1.44 -4.91
N ALA A 12 8.84 -1.31 -5.42
CA ALA A 12 9.90 -0.54 -4.77
C ALA A 12 9.54 0.95 -4.73
N ILE A 13 9.05 1.52 -5.84
CA ILE A 13 8.56 2.90 -5.89
C ILE A 13 7.46 3.11 -4.84
N SER A 14 6.48 2.19 -4.80
CA SER A 14 5.38 2.27 -3.85
C SER A 14 5.87 2.20 -2.39
N PHE A 15 6.73 1.21 -2.10
CA PHE A 15 7.31 1.00 -0.77
C PHE A 15 8.09 2.22 -0.28
N PHE A 16 9.04 2.71 -1.07
CA PHE A 16 9.88 3.84 -0.67
C PHE A 16 9.06 5.14 -0.59
N GLY A 17 8.08 5.34 -1.47
CA GLY A 17 7.17 6.48 -1.36
C GLY A 17 6.40 6.47 -0.02
N PHE A 18 5.77 5.35 0.32
CA PHE A 18 5.06 5.22 1.59
C PHE A 18 5.99 5.26 2.82
N LEU A 19 7.20 4.74 2.72
CA LEU A 19 8.22 4.85 3.76
C LEU A 19 8.65 6.30 3.99
N ILE A 20 8.88 7.07 2.92
CA ILE A 20 9.17 8.51 3.01
C ILE A 20 8.00 9.23 3.69
N ALA A 21 6.75 8.92 3.31
CA ALA A 21 5.58 9.51 3.94
C ALA A 21 5.52 9.23 5.45
N PHE A 22 5.75 7.98 5.85
CA PHE A 22 5.81 7.57 7.25
C PHE A 22 6.83 8.39 8.04
N LEU A 23 8.07 8.41 7.56
CA LEU A 23 9.19 9.07 8.23
C LEU A 23 8.99 10.59 8.29
N ALA A 24 8.49 11.19 7.19
CA ALA A 24 8.17 12.61 7.15
C ALA A 24 7.06 12.99 8.14
N MET A 25 6.04 12.15 8.33
CA MET A 25 4.97 12.42 9.31
C MET A 25 5.44 12.35 10.77
N LEU A 26 6.41 11.49 11.08
CA LEU A 26 7.06 11.49 12.40
C LEU A 26 7.79 12.81 12.63
N HIS A 27 8.63 13.21 11.67
CA HIS A 27 9.35 14.48 11.75
C HIS A 27 8.41 15.69 11.80
N PHE A 28 7.35 15.72 10.99
CA PHE A 28 6.36 16.80 10.99
C PHE A 28 5.79 17.04 12.39
N ARG A 29 5.53 15.97 13.15
CA ARG A 29 5.00 16.04 14.52
C ARG A 29 6.02 16.56 15.52
N ASP A 30 7.30 16.23 15.32
CA ASP A 30 8.37 16.62 16.23
C ASP A 30 8.85 18.07 16.03
N ARG A 31 8.55 18.70 14.88
CA ARG A 31 8.93 20.09 14.63
C ARG A 31 7.96 21.08 15.28
N THR A 32 8.51 22.19 15.75
CA THR A 32 7.77 23.33 16.30
C THR A 32 7.80 24.54 15.39
N ASP A 33 8.87 24.68 14.59
CA ASP A 33 9.09 25.82 13.72
C ASP A 33 8.25 25.74 12.42
N PRO A 34 7.62 26.86 11.99
CA PRO A 34 6.77 26.85 10.80
C PRO A 34 7.49 26.45 9.50
N PRO A 35 8.73 26.90 9.21
CA PRO A 35 9.44 26.51 7.99
C PRO A 35 9.71 24.99 7.89
N SER A 36 10.21 24.35 8.96
CA SER A 36 10.44 22.90 8.92
C SER A 36 9.14 22.12 8.83
N LYS A 37 8.06 22.57 9.50
CA LYS A 37 6.74 21.93 9.34
C LYS A 37 6.28 21.94 7.89
N LYS A 38 6.44 23.05 7.18
CA LYS A 38 6.12 23.14 5.74
C LYS A 38 6.92 22.15 4.91
N TYR A 39 8.22 22.04 5.18
CA TYR A 39 9.10 21.10 4.48
C TYR A 39 8.69 19.63 4.71
N TRP A 40 8.50 19.22 5.96
CA TRP A 40 8.15 17.83 6.27
C TRP A 40 6.75 17.45 5.81
N ASP A 41 5.83 18.41 5.80
CA ASP A 41 4.53 18.25 5.15
C ASP A 41 4.68 17.98 3.65
N TRP A 42 5.47 18.82 2.94
CA TRP A 42 5.78 18.61 1.53
C TRP A 42 6.41 17.24 1.26
N ALA A 43 7.42 16.87 2.04
CA ALA A 43 8.10 15.58 1.91
C ALA A 43 7.13 14.40 2.13
N GLY A 44 6.21 14.54 3.09
CA GLY A 44 5.15 13.57 3.34
C GLY A 44 4.21 13.41 2.15
N SER A 45 3.76 14.53 1.61
CA SER A 45 2.89 14.58 0.42
C SER A 45 3.58 13.99 -0.81
N PHE A 46 4.87 14.28 -1.01
CA PHE A 46 5.71 13.67 -2.03
C PHE A 46 5.77 12.14 -1.88
N GLY A 47 6.00 11.66 -0.65
CA GLY A 47 6.00 10.24 -0.33
C GLY A 47 4.67 9.56 -0.66
N ILE A 48 3.54 10.14 -0.23
CA ILE A 48 2.19 9.60 -0.53
C ILE A 48 1.94 9.53 -2.04
N LEU A 49 2.29 10.59 -2.77
CA LEU A 49 2.10 10.66 -4.22
C LEU A 49 2.86 9.56 -4.96
N TRP A 50 4.16 9.41 -4.67
CA TRP A 50 4.98 8.37 -5.29
C TRP A 50 4.59 6.97 -4.83
N GLY A 51 4.21 6.84 -3.55
CA GLY A 51 3.65 5.61 -2.98
C GLY A 51 2.46 5.11 -3.80
N LEU A 52 1.52 6.02 -4.07
CA LEU A 52 0.32 5.74 -4.87
C LEU A 52 0.62 5.56 -6.35
N ALA A 53 1.55 6.32 -6.94
CA ALA A 53 1.92 6.15 -8.34
C ALA A 53 2.46 4.74 -8.61
N GLY A 54 3.36 4.24 -7.75
CA GLY A 54 3.82 2.86 -7.82
C GLY A 54 2.68 1.87 -7.57
N LEU A 55 1.81 2.16 -6.61
CA LEU A 55 0.68 1.32 -6.25
C LEU A 55 -0.35 1.17 -7.37
N VAL A 56 -0.62 2.21 -8.17
CA VAL A 56 -1.59 2.13 -9.28
C VAL A 56 -1.09 1.19 -10.38
N ILE A 57 0.21 1.22 -10.66
CA ILE A 57 0.85 0.38 -11.68
C ILE A 57 0.96 -1.07 -11.22
N GLN A 58 1.23 -1.30 -9.93
CA GLN A 58 1.56 -2.61 -9.39
C GLN A 58 0.47 -3.69 -9.61
N PRO A 59 -0.84 -3.46 -9.35
CA PRO A 59 -1.91 -4.41 -9.58
C PRO A 59 -2.04 -4.86 -11.04
N LEU A 60 -1.84 -3.96 -12.01
CA LEU A 60 -1.88 -4.31 -13.43
C LEU A 60 -0.76 -5.30 -13.77
N LEU A 61 0.46 -4.98 -13.32
CA LEU A 61 1.61 -5.88 -13.46
C LEU A 61 1.46 -7.16 -12.63
N GLY A 62 0.77 -7.08 -11.50
CA GLY A 62 0.49 -8.19 -10.59
C GLY A 62 -0.49 -9.19 -11.21
N ILE A 63 -1.57 -8.72 -11.85
CA ILE A 63 -2.51 -9.56 -12.59
C ILE A 63 -1.76 -10.29 -13.72
N TRP A 64 -0.94 -9.57 -14.49
CA TRP A 64 -0.13 -10.19 -15.54
C TRP A 64 0.85 -11.21 -14.98
N TYR A 65 1.55 -10.88 -13.89
CA TYR A 65 2.46 -11.81 -13.24
C TYR A 65 1.73 -13.05 -12.70
N MET A 66 0.54 -12.89 -12.12
CA MET A 66 -0.26 -13.99 -11.59
C MET A 66 -0.74 -14.92 -12.71
N TYR A 67 -1.12 -14.38 -13.88
CA TYR A 67 -1.40 -15.19 -15.06
C TYR A 67 -0.18 -15.98 -15.53
N SER A 68 1.02 -15.40 -15.46
CA SER A 68 2.27 -16.11 -15.76
C SER A 68 2.53 -17.25 -14.78
N ILE A 69 2.26 -17.07 -13.47
CA ILE A 69 2.36 -18.15 -12.48
C ILE A 69 1.34 -19.24 -12.79
N PHE A 70 0.09 -18.89 -13.06
CA PHE A 70 -0.97 -19.85 -13.42
C PHE A 70 -0.55 -20.73 -14.60
N ALA A 71 -0.06 -20.13 -15.69
CA ALA A 71 0.29 -20.84 -16.92
C ALA A 71 1.54 -21.75 -16.79
N HIS A 72 2.48 -21.44 -15.89
CA HIS A 72 3.78 -22.15 -15.82
C HIS A 72 4.00 -22.91 -14.51
N GLN A 73 3.29 -22.55 -13.44
CA GLN A 73 3.46 -23.04 -12.08
C GLN A 73 2.10 -23.10 -11.35
N ASN A 74 1.14 -23.83 -11.93
CA ASN A 74 -0.23 -23.91 -11.42
C ASN A 74 -0.33 -24.34 -9.94
N GLN A 75 0.60 -25.17 -9.46
CA GLN A 75 0.67 -25.53 -8.03
C GLN A 75 0.92 -24.32 -7.13
N ALA A 76 1.87 -23.44 -7.50
CA ALA A 76 2.14 -22.22 -6.74
C ALA A 76 0.96 -21.25 -6.80
N PHE A 77 0.31 -21.13 -7.97
CA PHE A 77 -0.92 -20.35 -8.12
C PHE A 77 -2.04 -20.87 -7.19
N ALA A 78 -2.29 -22.17 -7.20
CA ALA A 78 -3.29 -22.79 -6.34
C ALA A 78 -2.99 -22.52 -4.86
N ASN A 79 -1.74 -22.69 -4.43
CA ASN A 79 -1.33 -22.40 -3.05
C ASN A 79 -1.61 -20.95 -2.63
N ILE A 80 -1.37 -19.99 -3.52
CA ILE A 80 -1.56 -18.56 -3.26
C ILE A 80 -3.05 -18.17 -3.26
N MET A 81 -3.85 -18.73 -4.18
CA MET A 81 -5.19 -18.19 -4.48
C MET A 81 -6.33 -18.97 -3.84
N THR A 82 -6.20 -20.30 -3.73
CA THR A 82 -7.31 -21.19 -3.31
C THR A 82 -6.89 -22.28 -2.33
N GLY A 83 -5.58 -22.46 -2.09
CA GLY A 83 -5.04 -23.48 -1.22
C GLY A 83 -4.99 -23.07 0.25
N PRO A 84 -4.40 -23.91 1.13
CA PRO A 84 -4.37 -23.67 2.57
C PRO A 84 -3.60 -22.41 3.00
N ARG A 85 -2.84 -21.79 2.09
CA ARG A 85 -2.11 -20.54 2.30
C ARG A 85 -2.76 -19.31 1.66
N ALA A 86 -3.96 -19.45 1.10
CA ALA A 86 -4.69 -18.35 0.48
C ALA A 86 -5.05 -17.20 1.44
N TRP A 87 -5.06 -17.46 2.74
CA TRP A 87 -5.26 -16.42 3.76
C TRP A 87 -4.18 -15.35 3.74
N GLU A 88 -2.97 -15.67 3.30
CA GLU A 88 -1.83 -14.74 3.21
C GLU A 88 -2.07 -13.71 2.12
N MET A 89 -2.58 -14.16 0.96
CA MET A 89 -3.04 -13.29 -0.13
C MET A 89 -4.23 -12.44 0.32
N LEU A 90 -5.16 -13.01 1.09
CA LEU A 90 -6.31 -12.27 1.64
C LEU A 90 -5.86 -11.16 2.59
N MET A 91 -4.89 -11.43 3.46
CA MET A 91 -4.28 -10.44 4.35
C MET A 91 -3.61 -9.32 3.56
N MET A 92 -2.84 -9.66 2.51
CA MET A 92 -2.20 -8.67 1.64
C MET A 92 -3.23 -7.75 0.97
N ILE A 93 -4.28 -8.34 0.38
CA ILE A 93 -5.37 -7.60 -0.25
C ILE A 93 -6.15 -6.77 0.78
N GLY A 94 -6.25 -7.24 2.03
CA GLY A 94 -6.78 -6.48 3.17
C GLY A 94 -5.98 -5.21 3.46
N PHE A 95 -4.65 -5.34 3.56
CA PHE A 95 -3.79 -4.17 3.74
C PHE A 95 -3.83 -3.22 2.54
N LEU A 96 -3.87 -3.74 1.32
CA LEU A 96 -4.05 -2.93 0.11
C LEU A 96 -5.36 -2.14 0.15
N SER A 97 -6.47 -2.80 0.48
CA SER A 97 -7.79 -2.19 0.55
C SER A 97 -7.83 -1.08 1.62
N LEU A 98 -7.30 -1.37 2.80
CA LEU A 98 -7.20 -0.39 3.88
C LEU A 98 -6.29 0.77 3.52
N LEU A 99 -5.20 0.52 2.79
CA LEU A 99 -4.27 1.56 2.34
C LEU A 99 -4.93 2.50 1.34
N VAL A 100 -5.70 2.01 0.38
CA VAL A 100 -6.40 2.88 -0.58
C VAL A 100 -7.47 3.73 0.11
N VAL A 101 -8.21 3.15 1.07
CA VAL A 101 -9.18 3.91 1.89
C VAL A 101 -8.46 4.98 2.72
N THR A 102 -7.36 4.62 3.38
CA THR A 102 -6.57 5.54 4.19
C THR A 102 -5.99 6.68 3.34
N ALA A 103 -5.46 6.36 2.15
CA ALA A 103 -4.99 7.36 1.20
C ALA A 103 -6.12 8.29 0.75
N SER A 104 -7.33 7.76 0.54
CA SER A 104 -8.50 8.57 0.19
C SER A 104 -8.87 9.53 1.32
N VAL A 105 -8.85 9.08 2.57
CA VAL A 105 -9.05 9.93 3.77
C VAL A 105 -7.98 11.02 3.83
N TYR A 106 -6.71 10.69 3.58
CA TYR A 106 -5.63 11.67 3.54
C TYR A 106 -5.94 12.81 2.56
N PHE A 107 -6.37 12.52 1.34
CA PHE A 107 -6.71 13.56 0.36
C PHE A 107 -8.00 14.32 0.69
N ILE A 108 -9.03 13.65 1.20
CA ILE A 108 -10.27 14.32 1.63
C ILE A 108 -9.95 15.36 2.70
N GLU A 109 -9.35 14.92 3.80
CA GLU A 109 -9.08 15.75 4.97
C GLU A 109 -8.08 16.86 4.64
N ARG A 110 -7.05 16.54 3.85
CA ARG A 110 -6.07 17.53 3.43
C ARG A 110 -6.67 18.61 2.56
N ARG A 111 -7.56 18.26 1.63
CA ARG A 111 -8.12 19.20 0.64
C ARG A 111 -9.43 19.83 1.08
N GLU A 112 -10.02 19.38 2.18
CA GLU A 112 -11.30 19.90 2.66
C GLU A 112 -11.24 21.41 2.91
N HIS A 113 -10.20 21.88 3.60
CA HIS A 113 -10.00 23.30 3.84
C HIS A 113 -9.82 24.10 2.54
N LEU A 114 -8.96 23.63 1.61
CA LEU A 114 -8.78 24.23 0.29
C LEU A 114 -10.11 24.38 -0.46
N LEU A 115 -10.84 23.27 -0.59
CA LEU A 115 -12.00 23.17 -1.46
C LEU A 115 -13.17 23.98 -0.91
N VAL A 116 -13.31 24.06 0.42
CA VAL A 116 -14.28 24.94 1.07
C VAL A 116 -13.93 26.41 0.85
N LYS A 117 -12.66 26.82 1.03
CA LYS A 117 -12.21 28.20 0.76
C LYS A 117 -12.45 28.61 -0.69
N LEU A 118 -12.33 27.66 -1.62
CA LEU A 118 -12.52 27.88 -3.05
C LEU A 118 -13.98 27.76 -3.52
N GLY A 119 -14.93 27.44 -2.63
CA GLY A 119 -16.33 27.20 -2.98
C GLY A 119 -16.56 25.98 -3.89
N ARG A 120 -15.57 25.09 -4.04
CA ARG A 120 -15.63 23.91 -4.92
C ARG A 120 -16.18 22.68 -4.19
N HIS A 121 -17.44 22.77 -3.79
CA HIS A 121 -18.14 21.69 -3.10
C HIS A 121 -18.35 20.45 -3.98
N ASP A 122 -18.37 20.62 -5.30
CA ASP A 122 -18.42 19.57 -6.31
C ASP A 122 -17.22 18.61 -6.21
N ILE A 123 -16.00 19.12 -6.25
CA ILE A 123 -14.77 18.31 -6.17
C ILE A 123 -14.67 17.62 -4.80
N ARG A 124 -15.09 18.30 -3.73
CA ARG A 124 -15.14 17.71 -2.39
C ARG A 124 -16.07 16.49 -2.36
N ASN A 125 -17.26 16.61 -2.95
CA ASN A 125 -18.21 15.50 -3.02
C ASN A 125 -17.68 14.35 -3.88
N VAL A 126 -16.94 14.64 -4.95
CA VAL A 126 -16.24 13.62 -5.76
C VAL A 126 -15.24 12.84 -4.92
N PHE A 127 -14.36 13.50 -4.15
CA PHE A 127 -13.42 12.78 -3.28
C PHE A 127 -14.12 11.88 -2.25
N ARG A 128 -15.21 12.36 -1.63
CA ARG A 128 -16.00 11.55 -0.69
C ARG A 128 -16.66 10.35 -1.38
N ALA A 129 -17.24 10.54 -2.56
CA ALA A 129 -17.82 9.45 -3.35
C ALA A 129 -16.75 8.41 -3.73
N LEU A 130 -15.57 8.85 -4.19
CA LEU A 130 -14.44 7.98 -4.50
C LEU A 130 -14.01 7.15 -3.28
N ALA A 131 -13.94 7.75 -2.08
CA ALA A 131 -13.59 7.03 -0.86
C ALA A 131 -14.63 5.98 -0.46
N ILE A 132 -15.94 6.29 -0.60
CA ILE A 132 -17.01 5.33 -0.34
C ILE A 132 -16.91 4.14 -1.32
N VAL A 133 -16.75 4.42 -2.61
CA VAL A 133 -16.60 3.37 -3.63
C VAL A 133 -15.33 2.55 -3.38
N ALA A 134 -14.24 3.18 -2.95
CA ALA A 134 -13.02 2.47 -2.55
C ALA A 134 -13.26 1.55 -1.35
N GLY A 135 -14.03 1.99 -0.36
CA GLY A 135 -14.42 1.17 0.79
C GLY A 135 -15.23 -0.05 0.37
N VAL A 136 -16.22 0.13 -0.52
CA VAL A 136 -17.04 -0.97 -1.06
C VAL A 136 -16.21 -1.94 -1.88
N ALA A 137 -15.38 -1.45 -2.80
CA ALA A 137 -14.49 -2.27 -3.61
C ALA A 137 -13.47 -3.03 -2.73
N GLY A 138 -12.90 -2.36 -1.73
CA GLY A 138 -12.03 -2.99 -0.74
C GLY A 138 -12.73 -4.09 0.04
N PHE A 139 -13.97 -3.86 0.48
CA PHE A 139 -14.76 -4.87 1.17
C PHE A 139 -15.00 -6.12 0.31
N ILE A 140 -15.32 -5.94 -0.98
CA ILE A 140 -15.47 -7.06 -1.94
C ILE A 140 -14.16 -7.83 -2.09
N LEU A 141 -13.04 -7.11 -2.19
CA LEU A 141 -11.70 -7.70 -2.35
C LEU A 141 -11.28 -8.61 -1.20
N VAL A 142 -11.64 -8.23 0.03
CA VAL A 142 -11.27 -8.94 1.26
C VAL A 142 -12.19 -10.12 1.56
N GLN A 143 -13.21 -10.37 0.74
CA GLN A 143 -14.08 -11.52 0.95
C GLN A 143 -13.32 -12.85 0.78
N PRO A 144 -13.25 -13.70 1.81
CA PRO A 144 -12.56 -14.98 1.71
C PRO A 144 -13.25 -15.94 0.74
N ALA A 145 -12.49 -16.56 -0.16
CA ALA A 145 -13.04 -17.47 -1.17
C ALA A 145 -13.49 -18.83 -0.59
N TRP A 146 -13.13 -19.15 0.66
CA TRP A 146 -13.50 -20.41 1.33
C TRP A 146 -14.78 -20.31 2.14
N LEU A 147 -15.23 -19.08 2.46
CA LEU A 147 -16.60 -18.88 2.95
C LEU A 147 -17.47 -19.02 1.71
N GLY A 148 -18.18 -20.14 1.59
CA GLY A 148 -19.18 -20.33 0.55
C GLY A 148 -18.67 -20.70 -0.84
N GLY A 149 -17.79 -21.68 -1.01
CA GLY A 149 -17.52 -22.28 -2.34
C GLY A 149 -16.51 -21.55 -3.24
N ILE A 150 -15.66 -22.33 -3.93
CA ILE A 150 -14.53 -21.81 -4.73
C ILE A 150 -14.94 -21.55 -6.19
N MET A 151 -15.91 -22.31 -6.69
CA MET A 151 -16.36 -22.30 -8.09
C MET A 151 -17.79 -21.79 -8.17
N GLN A 152 -18.15 -21.05 -9.23
CA GLN A 152 -19.45 -20.39 -9.40
C GLN A 152 -20.67 -21.32 -9.28
N PHE A 153 -20.50 -22.62 -9.56
CA PHE A 153 -21.57 -23.63 -9.50
C PHE A 153 -21.55 -24.49 -8.23
N ASP A 154 -20.64 -24.20 -7.29
CA ASP A 154 -20.61 -24.89 -5.99
C ASP A 154 -21.86 -24.46 -5.20
N PRO A 155 -22.66 -25.41 -4.64
CA PRO A 155 -23.79 -25.09 -3.77
C PRO A 155 -23.44 -24.11 -2.64
N GLY A 156 -22.18 -24.11 -2.17
CA GLY A 156 -21.68 -23.17 -1.18
C GLY A 156 -21.65 -21.71 -1.65
N THR A 157 -21.59 -21.44 -2.95
CA THR A 157 -21.43 -20.09 -3.57
C THR A 157 -22.45 -19.07 -3.10
N TRP A 158 -23.66 -19.53 -2.81
CA TRP A 158 -24.75 -18.68 -2.31
C TRP A 158 -24.48 -18.10 -0.92
N ALA A 159 -23.59 -18.72 -0.12
CA ALA A 159 -23.23 -18.21 1.19
C ALA A 159 -22.28 -16.99 1.11
N ASN A 160 -21.52 -16.83 0.03
CA ASN A 160 -20.64 -15.67 -0.18
C ASN A 160 -20.37 -15.40 -1.68
N PRO A 161 -21.36 -14.88 -2.41
CA PRO A 161 -21.19 -14.60 -3.83
C PRO A 161 -20.10 -13.55 -4.10
N LEU A 162 -19.85 -12.65 -3.15
CA LEU A 162 -18.82 -11.60 -3.26
C LEU A 162 -17.38 -12.14 -3.23
N GLY A 163 -17.17 -13.34 -2.68
CA GLY A 163 -15.87 -14.02 -2.62
C GLY A 163 -15.35 -14.50 -3.97
N LEU A 164 -16.20 -14.53 -5.00
CA LEU A 164 -15.86 -14.98 -6.34
C LEU A 164 -14.74 -14.14 -6.97
N MET A 165 -13.83 -14.83 -7.66
CA MET A 165 -12.67 -14.18 -8.28
C MET A 165 -13.07 -13.10 -9.28
N TYR A 166 -14.17 -13.27 -10.04
CA TYR A 166 -14.63 -12.26 -10.99
C TYR A 166 -14.88 -10.89 -10.34
N TYR A 167 -15.58 -10.85 -9.20
CA TYR A 167 -15.86 -9.60 -8.48
C TYR A 167 -14.59 -8.98 -7.89
N LYS A 168 -13.63 -9.81 -7.46
CA LYS A 168 -12.32 -9.32 -6.97
C LYS A 168 -11.52 -8.63 -8.08
N HIS A 169 -11.53 -9.17 -9.30
CA HIS A 169 -10.88 -8.53 -10.45
C HIS A 169 -11.53 -7.19 -10.81
N ILE A 170 -12.87 -7.09 -10.75
CA ILE A 170 -13.56 -5.81 -10.95
C ILE A 170 -13.19 -4.83 -9.83
N ALA A 171 -13.25 -5.27 -8.58
CA ALA A 171 -12.98 -4.43 -7.43
C ALA A 171 -11.55 -3.88 -7.43
N ILE A 172 -10.53 -4.68 -7.79
CA ILE A 172 -9.16 -4.16 -7.91
C ILE A 172 -9.02 -3.16 -9.05
N LEU A 173 -9.68 -3.36 -10.19
CA LEU A 173 -9.70 -2.38 -11.28
C LEU A 173 -10.34 -1.06 -10.85
N VAL A 174 -11.44 -1.12 -10.08
CA VAL A 174 -12.09 0.05 -9.50
C VAL A 174 -11.12 0.81 -8.57
N LEU A 175 -10.38 0.11 -7.70
CA LEU A 175 -9.38 0.75 -6.83
C LEU A 175 -8.25 1.42 -7.63
N ILE A 176 -7.78 0.81 -8.72
CA ILE A 176 -6.77 1.39 -9.61
C ILE A 176 -7.29 2.68 -10.24
N VAL A 177 -8.53 2.67 -10.76
CA VAL A 177 -9.17 3.86 -11.35
C VAL A 177 -9.30 4.96 -10.29
N ILE A 178 -9.77 4.64 -9.09
CA ILE A 178 -9.88 5.61 -7.99
C ILE A 178 -8.52 6.21 -7.63
N GLY A 179 -7.49 5.38 -7.46
CA GLY A 179 -6.13 5.87 -7.18
C GLY A 179 -5.61 6.79 -8.28
N THR A 180 -5.86 6.44 -9.55
CA THR A 180 -5.49 7.27 -10.71
C THR A 180 -6.24 8.60 -10.71
N LEU A 181 -7.53 8.61 -10.43
CA LEU A 181 -8.35 9.83 -10.36
C LEU A 181 -7.91 10.74 -9.21
N ILE A 182 -7.63 10.17 -8.04
CA ILE A 182 -7.13 10.94 -6.88
C ILE A 182 -5.81 11.63 -7.24
N ILE A 183 -4.84 10.90 -7.81
CA ILE A 183 -3.56 11.46 -8.26
C ILE A 183 -3.80 12.53 -9.34
N GLY A 184 -4.65 12.25 -10.34
CA GLY A 184 -4.94 13.15 -11.44
C GLY A 184 -5.55 14.47 -10.98
N ILE A 185 -6.54 14.43 -10.07
CA ILE A 185 -7.14 15.63 -9.49
C ILE A 185 -6.10 16.41 -8.69
N ASP A 186 -5.30 15.73 -7.86
CA ASP A 186 -4.28 16.36 -7.01
C ASP A 186 -3.15 17.02 -7.82
N LEU A 187 -2.75 16.43 -8.94
CA LEU A 187 -1.66 16.93 -9.79
C LEU A 187 -2.09 17.94 -10.85
N LEU A 188 -3.29 17.79 -11.43
CA LEU A 188 -3.72 18.63 -12.54
C LEU A 188 -4.63 19.77 -12.08
N VAL A 189 -5.56 19.49 -11.17
CA VAL A 189 -6.58 20.47 -10.76
C VAL A 189 -6.08 21.35 -9.62
N LEU A 190 -5.27 20.79 -8.71
CA LEU A 190 -4.86 21.47 -7.48
C LEU A 190 -3.43 22.02 -7.51
N ARG A 191 -2.66 21.80 -8.59
CA ARG A 191 -1.21 22.12 -8.69
C ARG A 191 -0.84 23.50 -8.17
N GLY A 192 -1.51 24.54 -8.66
CA GLY A 192 -1.18 25.94 -8.36
C GLY A 192 -1.65 26.45 -7.01
N ARG A 193 -2.33 25.61 -6.20
CA ARG A 193 -2.86 25.99 -4.88
C ARG A 193 -2.30 25.16 -3.73
N ARG A 194 -1.37 24.23 -4.02
CA ARG A 194 -0.74 23.38 -3.00
C ARG A 194 0.13 24.17 -2.04
N ASP A 195 0.75 25.24 -2.55
CA ASP A 195 1.72 26.02 -1.79
C ASP A 195 1.10 26.86 -0.66
N GLU A 196 -0.21 27.13 -0.74
CA GLU A 196 -0.97 27.83 0.30
C GLU A 196 -1.22 26.95 1.55
N GLU A 197 -1.15 25.62 1.43
CA GLU A 197 -1.55 24.70 2.52
C GLU A 197 -0.39 24.06 3.28
N TRP A 198 0.86 24.21 2.80
CA TRP A 198 1.98 23.54 3.44
C TRP A 198 2.11 23.95 4.91
N GLY A 199 2.36 22.96 5.77
CA GLY A 199 2.53 23.13 7.21
C GLY A 199 1.24 23.07 8.02
N ASN A 200 0.07 23.12 7.37
CA ASN A 200 -1.24 23.09 8.03
C ASN A 200 -1.95 21.75 7.84
N LEU A 201 -1.39 20.69 8.42
CA LEU A 201 -1.98 19.35 8.36
C LEU A 201 -3.05 19.14 9.45
N SER A 202 -4.23 18.67 9.06
CA SER A 202 -5.20 18.17 10.04
C SER A 202 -4.67 16.91 10.73
N ARG A 203 -5.14 16.64 11.96
CA ARG A 203 -4.77 15.41 12.70
C ARG A 203 -5.15 14.16 11.93
N ALA A 204 -6.29 14.18 11.22
CA ALA A 204 -6.77 13.06 10.43
C ALA A 204 -5.89 12.83 9.20
N SER A 205 -5.51 13.89 8.48
CA SER A 205 -4.59 13.78 7.34
C SER A 205 -3.20 13.29 7.78
N TRP A 206 -2.68 13.79 8.90
CA TRP A 206 -1.42 13.31 9.50
C TRP A 206 -1.47 11.82 9.82
N ALA A 207 -2.50 11.40 10.55
CA ALA A 207 -2.67 10.01 10.94
C ALA A 207 -2.84 9.12 9.70
N ALA A 208 -3.61 9.56 8.71
CA ALA A 208 -3.80 8.82 7.47
C ALA A 208 -2.49 8.63 6.69
N ALA A 209 -1.67 9.67 6.55
CA ALA A 209 -0.37 9.53 5.89
C ALA A 209 0.58 8.57 6.65
N LEU A 210 0.58 8.65 7.98
CA LEU A 210 1.36 7.75 8.83
C LEU A 210 0.89 6.29 8.70
N ILE A 211 -0.41 6.05 8.78
CA ILE A 211 -1.03 4.72 8.63
C ILE A 211 -0.78 4.15 7.23
N ALA A 212 -0.91 4.97 6.18
CA ALA A 212 -0.61 4.56 4.81
C ALA A 212 0.86 4.10 4.68
N GLY A 213 1.79 4.78 5.34
CA GLY A 213 3.19 4.38 5.43
C GLY A 213 3.41 2.99 6.06
N VAL A 214 2.75 2.75 7.19
CA VAL A 214 2.79 1.45 7.88
C VAL A 214 2.18 0.34 7.02
N LEU A 215 1.02 0.59 6.42
CA LEU A 215 0.34 -0.38 5.56
C LEU A 215 1.15 -0.70 4.30
N GLY A 216 1.74 0.31 3.66
CA GLY A 216 2.60 0.13 2.48
C GLY A 216 3.81 -0.74 2.80
N SER A 217 4.40 -0.55 3.97
CA SER A 217 5.49 -1.41 4.47
C SER A 217 5.00 -2.84 4.70
N TRP A 218 3.85 -3.03 5.35
CA TRP A 218 3.30 -4.36 5.62
C TRP A 218 2.94 -5.14 4.35
N ILE A 219 2.44 -4.47 3.31
CA ILE A 219 2.15 -5.11 2.02
C ILE A 219 3.40 -5.79 1.45
N VAL A 220 4.56 -5.13 1.48
CA VAL A 220 5.82 -5.70 0.97
C VAL A 220 6.25 -6.93 1.78
N ILE A 221 6.12 -6.85 3.09
CA ILE A 221 6.55 -7.94 3.97
C ILE A 221 5.64 -9.16 3.78
N VAL A 222 4.31 -8.96 3.76
CA VAL A 222 3.36 -10.04 3.47
C VAL A 222 3.58 -10.60 2.07
N MET A 223 3.88 -9.78 1.06
CA MET A 223 4.24 -10.28 -0.27
C MET A 223 5.55 -11.08 -0.30
N GLY A 224 6.51 -10.75 0.58
CA GLY A 224 7.68 -11.60 0.83
C GLY A 224 7.28 -12.97 1.32
N TYR A 225 6.38 -13.01 2.31
CA TYR A 225 5.86 -14.23 2.91
C TYR A 225 5.06 -15.09 1.92
N VAL A 226 4.10 -14.51 1.19
CA VAL A 226 3.28 -15.19 0.17
C VAL A 226 4.16 -15.87 -0.89
N ARG A 227 5.23 -15.21 -1.33
CA ARG A 227 6.13 -15.78 -2.34
C ARG A 227 6.94 -16.96 -1.83
N GLU A 228 7.30 -16.94 -0.55
CA GLU A 228 8.07 -18.02 0.06
C GLU A 228 7.18 -19.23 0.36
N SER A 229 6.00 -18.99 0.95
CA SER A 229 5.02 -20.05 1.23
C SER A 229 4.52 -20.75 -0.05
N ALA A 230 4.37 -20.02 -1.15
CA ALA A 230 3.91 -20.55 -2.43
C ALA A 230 4.84 -21.58 -3.07
N ARG A 231 6.14 -21.56 -2.74
CA ARG A 231 7.16 -22.49 -3.27
C ARG A 231 7.06 -23.88 -2.66
N SER A 232 6.22 -24.05 -1.65
CA SER A 232 5.98 -25.34 -1.03
C SER A 232 5.72 -26.48 -2.02
N PRO A 233 6.30 -27.69 -1.80
CA PRO A 233 7.15 -28.13 -0.69
C PRO A 233 8.66 -27.99 -0.97
N TRP A 234 9.07 -27.02 -1.78
CA TRP A 234 10.44 -26.91 -2.29
C TRP A 234 11.23 -25.84 -1.56
N LEU A 235 12.45 -26.18 -1.10
CA LEU A 235 13.46 -25.20 -0.67
C LEU A 235 14.07 -24.50 -1.89
N PHE A 236 14.49 -25.30 -2.87
CA PHE A 236 14.81 -24.84 -4.21
C PHE A 236 13.79 -25.45 -5.16
N TYR A 237 13.01 -24.60 -5.84
CA TYR A 237 11.87 -25.02 -6.66
C TYR A 237 12.24 -26.15 -7.61
N LYS A 238 11.62 -27.33 -7.43
CA LYS A 238 11.86 -28.58 -8.18
C LYS A 238 13.29 -29.17 -8.12
N ILE A 239 14.16 -28.66 -7.25
CA ILE A 239 15.54 -29.14 -7.10
C ILE A 239 15.73 -29.78 -5.72
N VAL A 240 15.36 -29.08 -4.65
CA VAL A 240 15.56 -29.56 -3.27
C VAL A 240 14.22 -29.49 -2.54
N PRO A 241 13.64 -30.64 -2.13
CA PRO A 241 12.46 -30.65 -1.28
C PRO A 241 12.82 -30.20 0.14
N VAL A 242 11.83 -29.67 0.87
CA VAL A 242 11.99 -29.35 2.29
C VAL A 242 12.30 -30.65 3.06
N PRO A 243 13.36 -30.69 3.89
CA PRO A 243 13.68 -31.85 4.70
C PRO A 243 12.51 -32.26 5.61
N GLY A 244 12.27 -33.58 5.75
CA GLY A 244 11.22 -34.11 6.63
C GLY A 244 9.85 -34.33 5.97
N GLY A 245 9.75 -34.20 4.64
CA GLY A 245 8.54 -34.57 3.89
C GLY A 245 7.32 -33.70 4.18
N GLN A 246 7.51 -32.52 4.77
CA GLN A 246 6.42 -31.61 5.05
C GLN A 246 5.82 -31.08 3.74
N THR A 247 4.50 -31.17 3.61
CA THR A 247 3.73 -30.61 2.48
C THR A 247 3.77 -29.08 2.43
N TYR A 248 4.29 -28.44 3.49
CA TYR A 248 4.52 -27.01 3.62
C TYR A 248 5.90 -26.81 4.22
N PRO A 249 6.83 -26.00 3.64
CA PRO A 249 7.92 -25.47 4.44
C PRO A 249 7.24 -24.82 5.63
N THR A 250 7.60 -25.19 6.86
CA THR A 250 7.30 -24.34 8.00
C THR A 250 7.86 -22.98 7.64
N PRO A 251 7.03 -22.00 7.25
CA PRO A 251 7.53 -20.68 6.97
C PRO A 251 8.21 -20.22 8.25
N VAL A 252 9.28 -19.44 8.14
CA VAL A 252 9.85 -18.74 9.29
C VAL A 252 8.66 -18.23 10.13
N PRO A 253 8.51 -18.65 11.40
CA PRO A 253 7.33 -18.34 12.19
C PRO A 253 7.00 -16.87 12.07
N PRO A 254 5.72 -16.46 11.88
CA PRO A 254 5.38 -15.08 11.57
C PRO A 254 6.10 -14.09 12.47
N HIS A 255 6.16 -14.37 13.78
CA HIS A 255 6.85 -13.54 14.77
C HIS A 255 8.35 -13.28 14.47
N GLN A 256 9.09 -14.24 13.90
CA GLN A 256 10.50 -14.05 13.53
C GLN A 256 10.64 -13.11 12.34
N ILE A 257 9.75 -13.21 11.35
CA ILE A 257 9.68 -12.27 10.21
C ILE A 257 9.36 -10.86 10.72
N PHE A 258 8.38 -10.75 11.62
CA PHE A 258 8.05 -9.48 12.27
C PHE A 258 9.27 -8.86 12.96
N VAL A 259 10.05 -9.64 13.72
CA VAL A 259 11.25 -9.16 14.43
C VAL A 259 12.32 -8.66 13.46
N VAL A 260 12.66 -9.41 12.42
CA VAL A 260 13.69 -9.00 11.43
C VAL A 260 13.27 -7.71 10.72
N TRP A 261 12.00 -7.60 10.34
CA TRP A 261 11.51 -6.40 9.67
C TRP A 261 11.37 -5.21 10.61
N MET A 262 11.02 -5.42 11.89
CA MET A 262 11.09 -4.34 12.89
C MET A 262 12.52 -3.82 13.04
N PHE A 263 13.52 -4.70 13.04
CA PHE A 263 14.92 -4.29 13.06
C PHE A 263 15.31 -3.50 11.79
N ALA A 264 14.94 -4.00 10.61
CA ALA A 264 15.23 -3.32 9.34
C ALA A 264 14.54 -1.95 9.23
N LEU A 265 13.26 -1.85 9.60
CA LEU A 265 12.53 -0.58 9.64
C LEU A 265 13.08 0.35 10.72
N GLY A 266 13.48 -0.18 11.88
CA GLY A 266 14.15 0.57 12.93
C GLY A 266 15.51 1.14 12.49
N LEU A 267 16.29 0.36 11.74
CA LEU A 267 17.55 0.84 11.14
C LEU A 267 17.28 1.91 10.09
N ALA A 268 16.31 1.71 9.20
CA ALA A 268 15.92 2.71 8.20
C ALA A 268 15.47 4.02 8.88
N PHE A 269 14.69 3.92 9.96
CA PHE A 269 14.31 5.05 10.78
C PHE A 269 15.53 5.74 11.39
N ALA A 270 16.47 4.99 12.00
CA ALA A 270 17.67 5.56 12.60
C ALA A 270 18.52 6.30 11.55
N VAL A 271 18.80 5.67 10.40
CA VAL A 271 19.56 6.29 9.31
C VAL A 271 18.87 7.56 8.80
N PHE A 272 17.56 7.51 8.56
CA PHE A 272 16.79 8.68 8.14
C PHE A 272 16.79 9.79 9.19
N TRP A 273 16.66 9.44 10.47
CA TRP A 273 16.67 10.38 11.58
C TRP A 273 18.01 11.08 11.74
N PHE A 274 19.12 10.32 11.70
CA PHE A 274 20.46 10.90 11.80
C PHE A 274 20.80 11.76 10.58
N THR A 275 20.50 11.30 9.37
CA THR A 275 20.77 12.08 8.16
C THR A 275 19.96 13.38 8.13
N SER A 276 18.67 13.32 8.46
CA SER A 276 17.80 14.51 8.50
C SER A 276 18.14 15.53 9.58
N ARG A 277 18.79 15.13 10.69
CA ARG A 277 19.34 16.07 11.67
C ARG A 277 20.57 16.81 11.17
N VAL A 278 21.39 16.16 10.36
CA VAL A 278 22.63 16.75 9.81
C VAL A 278 22.31 17.66 8.62
N THR A 279 21.28 17.32 7.83
CA THR A 279 20.89 18.08 6.62
C THR A 279 19.78 19.09 6.84
N SER A 280 19.16 19.15 8.03
CA SER A 280 18.19 20.21 8.31
C SER A 280 18.90 21.55 8.33
N TYR A 281 18.61 22.36 7.31
CA TYR A 281 19.02 23.75 7.23
C TYR A 281 18.67 24.47 8.53
N HIS A 282 19.70 25.01 9.20
CA HIS A 282 19.57 25.80 10.41
C HIS A 282 19.65 27.28 10.01
N PRO A 283 18.53 27.96 9.70
CA PRO A 283 18.55 29.36 9.32
C PRO A 283 19.20 30.26 10.39
N GLU A 284 19.14 29.85 11.66
CA GLU A 284 19.81 30.50 12.79
C GLU A 284 21.35 30.36 12.82
N GLN A 285 21.96 29.68 11.86
CA GLN A 285 23.42 29.61 11.70
C GLN A 285 23.94 30.43 10.51
N GLU A 286 23.08 31.04 9.70
CA GLU A 286 23.53 31.87 8.58
C GLU A 286 24.20 33.17 9.02
N GLU A 287 23.80 33.75 10.15
CA GLU A 287 24.45 34.95 10.70
C GLU A 287 25.85 34.68 11.32
N LYS A 288 26.31 33.42 11.33
CA LYS A 288 27.61 33.02 11.89
C LYS A 288 28.67 32.72 10.83
N VAL A 289 28.37 32.95 9.54
CA VAL A 289 29.29 32.74 8.41
C VAL A 289 29.58 34.05 7.70
#